data_AF-A1S872-F1
#
_entry.id   AF-A1S872-F1
#
_cell.length_a   1.000
_cell.length_b   1.000
_cell.length_c   1.000
_cell.angle_alpha   90.00
_cell.angle_beta   90.00
_cell.angle_gamma   90.00
#
_symmetry.space_group_name_H-M   'P 1'
#
loop_
_entity.id
_entity.type
_entity.pdbx_description
1 polymer ?
#
loop_
_entity_poly.entity_id
_entity_poly.type
_entity_poly.pdbx_seq_one_letter_code
_entity_poly.pdbx_strand_id
1 'polypeptide(L)'
;MGLADLKKNSTPSNNRLALAASIEDFIEGANLYAMGLPQQRGAVISLDNHRLRQGAVKPQAKKRRPNFRKATFTLSEPAIAHLAEMASDCDVAKSKLVRFLIEHHYQLTTEERQHIERALAVD
;
A
#
# COMPACT_ATOMS: atom_id res chain seq x y z
N MET A 1 -29.54 -1.02 -12.42
CA MET A 1 -28.38 -1.35 -13.27
C MET A 1 -28.00 -2.80 -12.98
N GLY A 2 -28.14 -3.69 -13.95
CA GLY A 2 -28.07 -5.14 -13.73
C GLY A 2 -26.68 -5.71 -14.01
N LEU A 3 -26.38 -6.89 -13.47
CA LEU A 3 -25.10 -7.61 -13.67
C LEU A 3 -24.74 -7.88 -15.15
N ALA A 4 -25.67 -7.67 -16.09
CA ALA A 4 -25.45 -7.77 -17.52
C ALA A 4 -24.59 -6.64 -18.12
N ASP A 5 -24.50 -5.49 -17.45
CA ASP A 5 -23.82 -4.30 -17.98
C ASP A 5 -22.27 -4.38 -17.86
N LEU A 6 -21.75 -5.33 -17.07
CA LEU A 6 -20.31 -5.42 -16.71
C LEU A 6 -19.43 -6.18 -17.70
N LYS A 7 -19.95 -6.67 -18.84
CA LYS A 7 -19.22 -7.61 -19.72
C LYS A 7 -18.78 -7.05 -21.08
N LYS A 8 -18.26 -5.82 -21.21
CA LYS A 8 -17.70 -5.34 -22.50
C LYS A 8 -16.43 -4.45 -22.44
N ASN A 9 -15.62 -4.49 -21.38
CA ASN A 9 -14.34 -3.76 -21.34
C ASN A 9 -13.14 -4.62 -20.91
N SER A 10 -13.10 -5.89 -21.35
CA SER A 10 -11.92 -6.72 -21.16
C SER A 10 -10.86 -6.35 -22.21
N THR A 11 -9.84 -5.60 -21.80
CA THR A 11 -8.65 -5.33 -22.61
C THR A 11 -7.98 -6.65 -23.02
N PRO A 12 -7.74 -6.93 -24.32
CA PRO A 12 -6.98 -8.12 -24.70
C PRO A 12 -5.49 -7.87 -24.43
N SER A 13 -4.93 -8.51 -23.41
CA SER A 13 -3.47 -8.55 -23.23
C SER A 13 -2.87 -9.47 -24.29
N ASN A 14 -2.22 -8.89 -25.28
CA ASN A 14 -1.50 -9.60 -26.34
C ASN A 14 -0.17 -10.19 -25.81
N ASN A 15 -0.24 -11.13 -24.87
CA ASN A 15 0.92 -11.83 -24.32
C ASN A 15 1.16 -13.20 -25.00
N ARG A 16 0.71 -13.38 -26.25
CA ARG A 16 0.97 -14.61 -27.03
C ARG A 16 2.33 -14.61 -27.76
N LEU A 17 3.30 -13.78 -27.33
CA LEU A 17 4.57 -13.57 -28.03
C LEU A 17 5.83 -13.91 -27.23
N ALA A 18 5.73 -14.74 -26.18
CA ALA A 18 6.93 -15.19 -25.44
C ALA A 18 6.93 -16.68 -25.06
N LEU A 19 6.05 -17.49 -25.66
CA LEU A 19 6.03 -18.94 -25.41
C LEU A 19 6.08 -19.75 -26.71
N ALA A 20 6.99 -19.36 -27.59
CA ALA A 20 7.44 -20.19 -28.70
C ALA A 20 8.97 -20.28 -28.63
N ALA A 21 9.49 -20.72 -27.48
CA ALA A 21 10.84 -21.26 -27.43
C ALA A 21 10.75 -22.72 -27.90
N SER A 22 11.50 -23.09 -28.94
CA SER A 22 11.68 -24.48 -29.37
C SER A 22 12.28 -25.30 -28.24
N ILE A 23 12.08 -26.62 -28.25
CA ILE A 23 12.63 -27.53 -27.25
C ILE A 23 14.16 -27.43 -27.24
N GLU A 24 14.76 -27.22 -28.41
CA GLU A 24 16.19 -27.03 -28.61
C GLU A 24 16.70 -25.76 -27.91
N ASP A 25 15.97 -24.64 -27.99
CA ASP A 25 16.33 -23.39 -27.30
C ASP A 25 16.27 -23.54 -25.77
N PHE A 26 15.34 -24.35 -25.27
CA PHE A 26 15.23 -24.65 -23.84
C PHE A 26 16.38 -25.54 -23.35
N ILE A 27 16.74 -26.56 -24.12
CA ILE A 27 17.86 -27.46 -23.80
C ILE A 27 19.17 -26.68 -23.80
N GLU A 28 19.42 -25.85 -24.81
CA GLU A 28 20.63 -25.02 -24.87
C GLU A 28 20.70 -24.05 -23.68
N GLY A 29 19.58 -23.42 -23.32
CA GLY A 29 19.52 -22.53 -22.17
C GLY A 29 19.79 -23.23 -20.83
N ALA A 30 19.27 -24.44 -20.64
CA ALA A 30 19.56 -25.25 -19.46
C ALA A 30 21.05 -25.64 -19.37
N ASN A 31 21.67 -25.93 -20.51
CA ASN A 31 23.09 -26.28 -20.56
C ASN A 31 23.98 -25.07 -20.22
N LEU A 32 23.67 -23.89 -20.76
CA LEU A 32 24.35 -22.64 -20.42
C LEU A 32 24.22 -22.31 -18.93
N TYR A 33 23.04 -22.55 -18.34
CA TYR A 33 22.82 -22.37 -16.91
C TYR A 33 23.67 -23.34 -16.06
N ALA A 34 23.72 -24.63 -16.43
CA ALA A 34 24.54 -25.63 -15.74
C ALA A 34 26.04 -25.28 -15.81
N MET A 35 26.48 -24.66 -16.90
CA MET A 35 27.85 -24.17 -17.06
C MET A 35 28.09 -22.80 -16.38
N GLY A 36 27.07 -22.18 -15.80
CA GLY A 36 27.16 -20.89 -15.12
C GLY A 36 27.31 -19.68 -16.05
N LEU A 37 27.00 -19.82 -17.34
CA LEU A 37 27.04 -18.70 -18.29
C LEU A 37 25.75 -17.87 -18.23
N PRO A 38 25.84 -16.53 -18.18
CA PRO A 38 24.66 -15.67 -18.10
C PRO A 38 23.94 -15.60 -19.46
N GLN A 39 22.75 -16.17 -19.54
CA GLN A 39 21.93 -16.11 -20.75
C GLN A 39 21.28 -14.73 -20.90
N GLN A 40 21.73 -13.96 -21.90
CA GLN A 40 21.12 -12.69 -22.26
C GLN A 40 19.94 -12.92 -23.20
N ARG A 41 18.75 -13.18 -22.64
CA ARG A 41 17.43 -12.71 -23.14
C ARG A 41 16.30 -13.33 -22.31
N GLY A 42 15.38 -12.47 -21.86
CA GLY A 42 14.05 -12.86 -21.37
C GLY A 42 13.83 -12.66 -19.87
N ALA A 43 13.67 -11.41 -19.44
CA ALA A 43 12.92 -10.97 -18.26
C ALA A 43 12.82 -11.93 -17.05
N VAL A 44 13.96 -12.28 -16.45
CA VAL A 44 13.99 -12.54 -15.01
C VAL A 44 14.42 -11.25 -14.32
N ILE A 45 13.48 -10.71 -13.56
CA ILE A 45 13.64 -9.52 -12.74
C ILE A 45 14.70 -9.82 -11.67
N SER A 46 15.98 -9.57 -11.96
CA SER A 46 17.01 -9.45 -10.94
C SER A 46 16.88 -8.09 -10.27
N LEU A 47 16.36 -8.12 -9.04
CA LEU A 47 15.97 -6.96 -8.23
C LEU A 47 17.16 -6.07 -7.80
N ASP A 48 18.41 -6.50 -8.00
CA ASP A 48 19.56 -5.87 -7.36
C ASP A 48 20.46 -5.00 -8.27
N ASN A 49 20.35 -5.10 -9.60
CA ASN A 49 21.30 -4.42 -10.52
C ASN A 49 20.80 -3.15 -11.21
N HIS A 50 19.64 -2.62 -10.82
CA HIS A 50 19.13 -1.37 -11.40
C HIS A 50 19.78 -0.08 -10.86
N ARG A 51 20.82 -0.17 -10.02
CA ARG A 51 21.44 1.00 -9.36
C ARG A 51 22.57 1.70 -10.11
N LEU A 52 23.04 1.21 -11.25
CA LEU A 52 24.23 1.79 -11.91
C LEU A 52 24.02 2.39 -13.31
N ARG A 53 22.78 2.44 -13.83
CA ARG A 53 22.52 3.00 -15.17
C ARG A 53 21.22 3.80 -15.28
N GLN A 54 21.02 4.76 -14.39
CA GLN A 54 20.13 5.88 -14.67
C GLN A 54 20.93 7.16 -14.48
N GLY A 55 20.93 7.98 -15.53
CA GLY A 55 21.69 9.21 -15.61
C GLY A 55 21.35 10.19 -14.49
N ALA A 56 22.13 11.26 -14.45
CA ALA A 56 21.95 12.41 -13.56
C ALA A 56 20.54 13.01 -13.66
N VAL A 57 19.58 12.39 -12.98
CA VAL A 57 18.30 13.00 -12.63
C VAL A 57 18.47 13.42 -11.18
N LYS A 58 18.56 14.73 -10.95
CA LYS A 58 18.61 15.34 -9.62
C LYS A 58 17.59 14.62 -8.72
N PRO A 59 17.96 14.17 -7.51
CA PRO A 59 16.99 13.57 -6.61
C PRO A 59 16.01 14.66 -6.20
N GLN A 60 14.90 14.79 -6.92
CA GLN A 60 13.71 15.40 -6.35
C GLN A 60 13.39 14.54 -5.14
N ALA A 61 13.62 15.09 -3.95
CA ALA A 61 13.26 14.50 -2.69
C ALA A 61 11.75 14.29 -2.70
N LYS A 62 11.30 13.13 -3.21
CA LYS A 62 9.93 12.67 -3.05
C LYS A 62 9.72 12.63 -1.56
N LYS A 63 8.92 13.56 -1.03
CA LYS A 63 8.53 13.60 0.39
C LYS A 63 8.11 12.19 0.76
N ARG A 64 8.98 11.47 1.46
CA ARG A 64 8.71 10.08 1.84
C ARG A 64 7.52 10.18 2.78
N ARG A 65 6.38 9.65 2.37
CA ARG A 65 5.23 9.58 3.28
C ARG A 65 5.71 8.86 4.53
N PRO A 66 5.43 9.39 5.73
CA PRO A 66 5.85 8.73 6.96
C PRO A 66 5.29 7.31 6.98
N ASN A 67 6.14 6.34 7.29
CA ASN A 67 5.73 4.96 7.43
C ASN A 67 4.93 4.82 8.73
N PHE A 68 3.60 4.78 8.63
CA PHE A 68 2.74 4.54 9.78
C PHE A 68 2.73 3.06 10.18
N ARG A 69 2.92 2.77 11.47
CA ARG A 69 2.69 1.43 12.02
C ARG A 69 1.19 1.16 12.08
N LYS A 70 0.79 -0.08 11.81
CA LYS A 70 -0.62 -0.53 11.87
C LYS A 70 -0.97 -0.90 13.31
N ALA A 71 -2.18 -0.55 13.74
CA ALA A 71 -2.75 -0.92 15.03
C ALA A 71 -4.24 -1.26 14.83
N THR A 72 -4.73 -2.24 15.61
CA THR A 72 -6.14 -2.64 15.64
C THR A 72 -6.68 -2.32 17.03
N PHE A 73 -7.85 -1.70 17.10
CA PHE A 73 -8.52 -1.32 18.35
C PHE A 73 -9.91 -1.95 18.36
N THR A 74 -10.33 -2.40 19.54
CA THR A 74 -11.71 -2.81 19.78
C THR A 74 -12.49 -1.59 20.25
N LEU A 75 -13.62 -1.31 19.61
CA LEU A 75 -14.51 -0.20 19.94
C LEU A 75 -15.92 -0.76 20.16
N SER A 76 -16.72 -0.07 20.97
CA SER A 76 -18.15 -0.36 21.08
C SER A 76 -18.89 0.01 19.79
N GLU A 77 -20.00 -0.66 19.50
CA GLU A 77 -20.84 -0.35 18.35
C GLU A 77 -21.25 1.14 18.27
N PRO A 78 -21.72 1.81 19.35
CA PRO A 78 -22.00 3.24 19.29
C PRO A 78 -20.75 4.07 18.95
N ALA A 79 -19.58 3.74 19.49
CA ALA A 79 -18.35 4.47 19.15
C ALA A 79 -17.99 4.34 17.66
N ILE A 80 -18.22 3.17 17.06
CA ILE A 80 -18.01 2.95 15.62
C ILE A 80 -18.98 3.80 14.79
N ALA A 81 -20.24 3.88 15.19
CA ALA A 81 -21.26 4.71 14.54
C ALA A 81 -20.92 6.20 14.62
N HIS A 82 -20.61 6.71 15.82
CA HIS A 82 -20.24 8.10 16.05
C HIS A 82 -18.98 8.49 15.25
N LEU A 83 -17.97 7.59 15.22
CA LEU A 83 -16.76 7.82 14.43
C LEU A 83 -17.05 7.86 12.92
N ALA A 84 -18.05 7.12 12.45
CA ALA A 84 -18.44 7.12 11.04
C ALA A 84 -19.18 8.42 10.66
N GLU A 85 -20.09 8.87 11.51
CA GLU A 85 -20.84 10.13 11.34
C GLU A 85 -19.90 11.34 11.34
N MET A 86 -19.04 11.46 12.36
CA MET A 86 -18.04 12.55 12.41
C MET A 86 -17.11 12.56 11.19
N ALA A 87 -16.77 11.38 10.65
CA ALA A 87 -15.92 11.25 9.48
C ALA A 87 -16.62 11.67 8.18
N SER A 88 -17.92 11.38 8.05
CA SER A 88 -18.71 11.82 6.89
C SER A 88 -18.94 13.32 6.90
N ASP A 89 -19.22 13.91 8.06
CA ASP A 89 -19.56 15.32 8.17
C ASP A 89 -18.34 16.22 7.89
N CYS A 90 -17.17 15.79 8.36
CA CYS A 90 -15.92 16.54 8.18
C CYS A 90 -15.20 16.24 6.85
N ASP A 91 -15.68 15.29 6.04
CA ASP A 91 -14.94 14.71 4.90
C ASP A 91 -13.51 14.26 5.27
N VAL A 92 -13.36 13.67 6.45
CA VAL A 92 -12.07 13.22 7.00
C VAL A 92 -12.12 11.72 7.22
N ALA A 93 -11.12 10.99 6.69
CA ALA A 93 -11.00 9.57 6.93
C ALA A 93 -10.95 9.23 8.44
N LYS A 94 -11.66 8.19 8.87
CA LYS A 94 -11.71 7.71 10.28
C LYS A 94 -10.34 7.66 10.96
N SER A 95 -9.34 7.07 10.29
CA SER A 95 -7.98 6.97 10.83
C SER A 95 -7.28 8.32 11.03
N LYS A 96 -7.64 9.35 10.27
CA LYS A 96 -7.12 10.71 10.41
C LYS A 96 -7.81 11.44 11.55
N LEU A 97 -9.12 11.24 11.72
CA LEU A 97 -9.86 11.76 12.86
C LEU A 97 -9.34 11.19 14.19
N VAL A 98 -9.13 9.88 14.28
CA VAL A 98 -8.51 9.25 15.47
C VAL A 98 -7.16 9.88 15.80
N ARG A 99 -6.32 10.14 14.80
CA ARG A 99 -5.02 10.82 15.01
C ARG A 99 -5.20 12.24 15.55
N PHE A 100 -6.16 13.00 15.05
CA PHE A 100 -6.44 14.35 15.56
C PHE A 100 -6.94 14.34 16.99
N LEU A 101 -7.85 13.43 17.35
CA LEU A 101 -8.37 13.32 18.71
C LEU A 101 -7.25 12.95 19.70
N ILE A 102 -6.37 12.03 19.31
CA ILE A 102 -5.19 11.66 20.13
C ILE A 102 -4.26 12.87 20.31
N GLU A 103 -3.92 13.57 19.22
CA GLU A 103 -3.03 14.72 19.26
C GLU A 103 -3.62 15.86 20.12
N HIS A 104 -4.90 16.16 19.94
CA HIS A 104 -5.61 17.15 20.74
C HIS A 104 -5.56 16.80 22.24
N HIS A 105 -5.89 15.54 22.59
CA HIS A 105 -5.86 15.11 23.98
C HIS A 105 -4.44 15.09 24.58
N TYR A 106 -3.43 14.83 23.75
CA TYR A 106 -2.04 14.86 24.15
C TYR A 106 -1.54 16.28 24.47
N GLN A 107 -2.00 17.28 23.70
CA GLN A 107 -1.63 18.69 23.86
C GLN A 107 -2.26 19.39 25.07
N LEU A 108 -3.37 18.86 25.59
CA LEU A 108 -4.02 19.38 26.81
C LEU A 108 -3.10 19.27 28.03
N THR A 109 -3.28 20.21 28.97
CA THR A 109 -2.56 20.17 30.25
C THR A 109 -3.00 18.97 31.10
N THR A 110 -2.16 18.58 32.06
CA THR A 110 -2.47 17.47 32.97
C THR A 110 -3.75 17.72 33.77
N GLU A 111 -4.04 18.97 34.14
CA GLU A 111 -5.25 19.32 34.89
C GLU A 111 -6.51 19.22 34.04
N GLU A 112 -6.48 19.74 32.81
CA GLU A 112 -7.58 19.64 31.85
C GLU A 112 -7.88 18.18 31.49
N ARG A 113 -6.82 17.39 31.28
CA ARG A 113 -6.95 15.95 31.03
C ARG A 113 -7.63 15.25 32.20
N GLN A 114 -7.19 15.50 33.43
CA GLN A 114 -7.81 14.91 34.62
C GLN A 114 -9.28 15.34 34.76
N HIS A 115 -9.62 16.58 34.40
CA HIS A 115 -11.01 17.03 34.42
C HIS A 115 -11.87 16.27 33.40
N ILE A 116 -11.37 16.11 32.17
CA ILE A 116 -12.07 15.35 31.12
C ILE A 116 -12.22 13.89 31.54
N GLU A 117 -11.16 13.26 32.04
CA GLU A 117 -11.19 11.88 32.52
C GLU A 117 -12.18 11.70 33.67
N ARG A 118 -12.25 12.63 34.64
CA ARG A 118 -13.27 12.58 35.71
C ARG A 118 -14.69 12.74 35.18
N ALA A 119 -14.89 13.60 34.17
CA ALA A 119 -16.20 13.78 33.55
C ALA A 119 -16.63 12.54 32.75
N LEU A 120 -15.67 11.83 32.15
CA LEU A 120 -15.90 10.60 31.39
C LEU A 120 -15.98 9.35 32.26
N ALA A 121 -15.34 9.33 33.44
CA ALA A 121 -15.29 8.18 34.35
C ALA A 121 -16.60 7.93 35.12
N VAL A 122 -17.71 8.52 34.69
CA VAL A 122 -19.05 8.21 35.19
C VAL A 122 -19.69 7.19 34.25
N ASP A 123 -19.24 5.94 34.37
CA ASP A 123 -19.91 4.73 33.86
C ASP A 123 -20.09 3.74 35.02
#